data_AF-A0A091BAJ2-F1
#
_entry.id   AF-A0A091BAJ2-F1
#
_cell.length_a   1.000
_cell.length_b   1.000
_cell.length_c   1.000
_cell.angle_alpha   90.00
_cell.angle_beta   90.00
_cell.angle_gamma   90.00
#
_symmetry.space_group_name_H-M   'P 1'
#
loop_
_entity.id
_entity.type
_entity.pdbx_description
1 polymer ?
#
loop_
_entity_poly.entity_id
_entity_poly.type
_entity_poly.pdbx_seq_one_letter_code
_entity_poly.pdbx_strand_id
1 'polypeptide(L)'
;MKSLFLASLLSLALLPSAMAQVQVTPPAGKPRPAAEAKPVPQATPPVQVRGDLRIAPRPDAARLQLSREQFERLRQSREQAQAEARAKAGKAPMTTRRPVQPTPWERKRTNAGWTHRHAVGPDCDDRQRSVHPLAPEVCDNLDNNCDGVVDEGQRLTFFLDADGDTHGDPRQRVDACPADQQRAANEGRWLVPVGNDCDDTDPNRWQGCP
;
A
#
# COMPACT_ATOMS: atom_id res chain seq x y z
N MET A 1 -86.43 21.22 10.64
CA MET A 1 -86.80 19.79 10.78
C MET A 1 -86.51 19.11 9.46
N LYS A 2 -85.76 17.98 9.47
CA LYS A 2 -85.76 16.81 8.52
C LYS A 2 -85.86 17.14 7.00
N SER A 3 -85.08 16.65 6.06
CA SER A 3 -84.41 15.37 5.80
C SER A 3 -83.77 15.55 4.40
N LEU A 4 -82.48 15.23 4.19
CA LEU A 4 -81.96 13.99 3.57
C LEU A 4 -82.17 13.81 2.04
N PHE A 5 -81.10 13.25 1.44
CA PHE A 5 -80.94 12.52 0.16
C PHE A 5 -80.32 13.33 -0.99
N LEU A 6 -79.04 13.17 -1.42
CA LEU A 6 -78.14 12.04 -1.77
C LEU A 6 -77.92 11.92 -3.29
N ALA A 7 -76.70 11.46 -3.63
CA ALA A 7 -76.12 11.14 -4.94
C ALA A 7 -75.55 12.37 -5.70
N SER A 8 -74.35 12.37 -6.26
CA SER A 8 -73.46 11.29 -6.68
C SER A 8 -72.04 11.87 -6.81
N LEU A 9 -71.07 11.33 -6.07
CA LEU A 9 -69.66 11.70 -6.23
C LEU A 9 -68.96 10.62 -7.06
N LEU A 10 -68.59 11.01 -8.27
CA LEU A 10 -67.82 10.26 -9.24
C LEU A 10 -66.41 9.98 -8.68
N SER A 11 -66.14 8.75 -8.24
CA SER A 11 -64.79 8.32 -7.87
C SER A 11 -63.99 7.98 -9.14
N LEU A 12 -63.08 8.87 -9.52
CA LEU A 12 -62.09 8.64 -10.57
C LEU A 12 -60.96 7.79 -9.98
N ALA A 13 -60.96 6.49 -10.27
CA ALA A 13 -59.87 5.59 -9.88
C ALA A 13 -58.63 5.83 -10.74
N LEU A 14 -57.52 6.20 -10.10
CA LEU A 14 -56.18 6.20 -10.71
C LEU A 14 -55.76 4.77 -11.06
N LEU A 15 -55.45 4.52 -12.32
CA LEU A 15 -54.77 3.31 -12.79
C LEU A 15 -53.28 3.40 -12.42
N PRO A 16 -52.68 2.38 -11.78
CA PRO A 16 -51.23 2.32 -11.62
C PRO A 16 -50.55 1.91 -12.94
N SER A 17 -49.53 2.68 -13.34
CA SER A 17 -48.64 2.34 -14.45
C SER A 17 -47.86 1.06 -14.15
N ALA A 18 -48.02 0.05 -15.00
CA ALA A 18 -47.25 -1.18 -14.95
C ALA A 18 -45.79 -0.92 -15.36
N MET A 19 -44.87 -1.02 -14.40
CA MET A 19 -43.44 -1.12 -14.66
C MET A 19 -43.13 -2.50 -15.23
N ALA A 20 -42.77 -2.59 -16.50
CA ALA A 20 -42.27 -3.81 -17.11
C ALA A 20 -40.88 -4.12 -16.56
N GLN A 21 -40.76 -5.19 -15.75
CA GLN A 21 -39.45 -5.72 -15.37
C GLN A 21 -38.92 -6.62 -16.49
N VAL A 22 -37.78 -6.23 -17.06
CA VAL A 22 -37.00 -7.05 -17.99
C VAL A 22 -36.27 -8.11 -17.16
N GLN A 23 -36.73 -9.35 -17.19
CA GLN A 23 -36.00 -10.49 -16.64
C GLN A 23 -34.94 -10.94 -17.66
N VAL A 24 -33.67 -10.76 -17.31
CA VAL A 24 -32.55 -11.33 -18.07
C VAL A 24 -32.36 -12.77 -17.59
N THR A 25 -32.74 -13.75 -18.42
CA THR A 25 -32.45 -15.17 -18.16
C THR A 25 -31.00 -15.49 -18.54
N PRO A 26 -30.17 -16.05 -17.65
CA PRO A 26 -28.85 -16.53 -18.02
C PRO A 26 -28.94 -17.80 -18.90
N PRO A 27 -27.99 -18.02 -19.83
CA PRO A 27 -28.02 -19.20 -20.69
C PRO A 27 -27.74 -20.49 -19.90
N ALA A 28 -28.49 -21.54 -20.23
CA ALA A 28 -28.34 -22.88 -19.65
C ALA A 28 -26.95 -23.47 -19.95
N GLY A 29 -26.11 -23.57 -18.93
CA GLY A 29 -24.85 -24.31 -18.98
C GLY A 29 -25.10 -25.82 -18.95
N LYS A 30 -24.37 -26.57 -19.79
CA LYS A 30 -24.43 -28.04 -19.85
C LYS A 30 -24.04 -28.67 -18.49
N PRO A 31 -24.65 -29.81 -18.07
CA PRO A 31 -24.30 -30.47 -16.83
C PRO A 31 -22.88 -31.04 -16.90
N ARG A 32 -22.04 -30.73 -15.90
CA ARG A 32 -20.76 -31.41 -15.67
C ARG A 32 -21.03 -32.84 -15.14
N PRO A 33 -20.22 -33.84 -15.52
CA PRO A 33 -20.31 -35.17 -14.92
C PRO A 33 -20.01 -35.11 -13.42
N ALA A 34 -20.77 -35.87 -12.64
CA ALA A 34 -20.62 -35.98 -11.20
C ALA A 34 -19.20 -36.51 -10.87
N ALA A 35 -18.43 -35.71 -10.15
CA ALA A 35 -17.19 -36.18 -9.56
C ALA A 35 -17.53 -37.10 -8.38
N GLU A 36 -17.04 -38.32 -8.42
CA GLU A 36 -17.14 -39.30 -7.34
C GLU A 36 -16.46 -38.74 -6.09
N ALA A 37 -17.23 -38.59 -5.00
CA ALA A 37 -16.73 -38.06 -3.74
C ALA A 37 -15.77 -39.08 -3.11
N LYS A 38 -14.47 -38.75 -3.08
CA LYS A 38 -13.51 -39.50 -2.27
C LYS A 38 -13.88 -39.39 -0.78
N PRO A 39 -13.70 -40.45 0.03
CA PRO A 39 -14.02 -40.42 1.45
C PRO A 39 -13.20 -39.33 2.16
N VAL A 40 -13.92 -38.42 2.81
CA VAL A 40 -13.36 -37.37 3.67
C VAL A 40 -12.68 -38.05 4.87
N PRO A 41 -11.39 -37.81 5.14
CA PRO A 41 -10.78 -38.32 6.37
C PRO A 41 -11.52 -37.73 7.56
N GLN A 42 -11.90 -38.59 8.51
CA GLN A 42 -12.62 -38.19 9.72
C GLN A 42 -11.81 -37.12 10.46
N ALA A 43 -12.46 -36.00 10.79
CA ALA A 43 -11.85 -34.94 11.58
C ALA A 43 -11.35 -35.52 12.90
N THR A 44 -10.04 -35.42 13.14
CA THR A 44 -9.45 -35.66 14.46
C THR A 44 -10.16 -34.77 15.49
N PRO A 45 -10.50 -35.30 16.68
CA PRO A 45 -11.09 -34.47 17.74
C PRO A 45 -10.13 -33.32 18.06
N PRO A 46 -10.64 -32.12 18.41
CA PRO A 46 -9.78 -31.01 18.77
C PRO A 46 -8.92 -31.42 19.96
N VAL A 47 -7.61 -31.44 19.76
CA VAL A 47 -6.65 -31.53 20.86
C VAL A 47 -6.88 -30.27 21.70
N GLN A 48 -7.51 -30.43 22.87
CA GLN A 48 -7.58 -29.37 23.86
C GLN A 48 -6.18 -29.14 24.38
N VAL A 49 -5.47 -28.18 23.80
CA VAL A 49 -4.25 -27.61 24.38
C VAL A 49 -4.70 -26.84 25.62
N ARG A 50 -4.83 -27.54 26.76
CA ARG A 50 -4.84 -26.90 28.07
C ARG A 50 -3.42 -26.49 28.40
N GLY A 51 -2.98 -25.44 27.74
CA GLY A 51 -1.93 -24.56 28.21
C GLY A 51 -2.54 -23.18 28.16
N ASP A 52 -2.38 -22.39 29.22
CA ASP A 52 -2.62 -20.97 29.13
C ASP A 52 -1.74 -20.46 27.98
N LEU A 53 -2.32 -20.24 26.81
CA LEU A 53 -1.77 -19.31 25.83
C LEU A 53 -1.79 -17.98 26.55
N ARG A 54 -0.76 -17.74 27.35
CA ARG A 54 -0.23 -16.41 27.56
C ARG A 54 0.16 -15.97 26.16
N ILE A 55 -0.83 -15.44 25.43
CA ILE A 55 -0.57 -14.48 24.38
C ILE A 55 0.30 -13.47 25.11
N ALA A 56 1.62 -13.52 24.87
CA ALA A 56 2.49 -12.46 25.30
C ALA A 56 1.75 -11.16 24.92
N PRO A 57 1.63 -10.18 25.83
CA PRO A 57 0.98 -8.92 25.47
C PRO A 57 1.55 -8.52 24.12
N ARG A 58 0.68 -8.25 23.13
CA ARG A 58 1.13 -7.79 21.81
C ARG A 58 2.24 -6.78 22.10
N PRO A 59 3.51 -7.03 21.69
CA PRO A 59 4.60 -6.17 22.12
C PRO A 59 4.17 -4.75 21.80
N ASP A 60 4.02 -3.92 22.83
CA ASP A 60 3.28 -2.66 22.83
C ASP A 60 3.71 -1.83 21.63
N ALA A 61 3.01 -1.97 20.48
CA ALA A 61 3.43 -1.54 19.14
C ALA A 61 4.74 -0.75 19.17
N ALA A 62 5.86 -1.47 19.39
CA ALA A 62 7.06 -0.85 19.94
C ALA A 62 7.50 0.19 18.93
N ARG A 63 7.23 1.46 19.27
CA ARG A 63 7.43 2.60 18.40
C ARG A 63 8.85 2.48 17.88
N LEU A 64 9.01 2.30 16.57
CA LEU A 64 10.29 2.05 15.91
C LEU A 64 11.40 2.81 16.63
N GLN A 65 12.22 2.12 17.44
CA GLN A 65 13.22 2.78 18.28
C GLN A 65 14.47 3.02 17.43
N LEU A 66 14.37 4.01 16.54
CA LEU A 66 15.52 4.49 15.80
C LEU A 66 16.50 5.14 16.77
N SER A 67 17.78 4.83 16.62
CA SER A 67 18.84 5.59 17.28
C SER A 67 18.77 7.05 16.85
N ARG A 68 19.28 7.95 17.70
CA ARG A 68 19.35 9.38 17.37
C ARG A 68 20.10 9.62 16.06
N GLU A 69 21.18 8.86 15.84
CA GLU A 69 21.98 8.92 14.62
C GLU A 69 21.18 8.44 13.39
N GLN A 70 20.44 7.33 13.50
CA GLN A 70 19.58 6.84 12.42
C GLN A 70 18.52 7.88 12.04
N PHE A 71 17.87 8.50 13.03
CA PHE A 71 16.87 9.54 12.79
C PHE A 71 17.47 10.80 12.16
N GLU A 72 18.63 11.24 12.63
CA GLU A 72 19.33 12.41 12.06
C GLU A 72 19.77 12.14 10.61
N ARG A 73 20.27 10.93 10.29
CA ARG A 73 20.60 10.53 8.92
C ARG A 73 19.40 10.59 7.98
N LEU A 74 18.24 10.06 8.39
CA LEU A 74 17.01 10.13 7.59
C LEU A 74 16.61 11.58 7.31
N ARG A 75 16.67 12.41 8.35
CA ARG A 75 16.29 13.81 8.24
C ARG A 75 17.21 14.54 7.25
N GLN A 76 18.52 14.36 7.39
CA GLN A 76 19.51 14.95 6.49
C GLN A 76 19.33 14.45 5.06
N SER A 77 19.11 13.14 4.89
CA SER A 77 18.90 12.54 3.59
C SER A 77 17.65 13.08 2.89
N ARG A 78 16.53 13.23 3.61
CA ARG A 78 15.32 13.85 3.07
C ARG A 78 15.53 15.32 2.72
N GLU A 79 16.26 16.05 3.55
CA GLU A 79 16.61 17.46 3.27
C GLU A 79 17.51 17.58 2.03
N GLN A 80 18.46 16.66 1.84
CA GLN A 80 19.31 16.57 0.66
C GLN A 80 18.50 16.23 -0.60
N ALA A 81 17.67 15.18 -0.58
CA ALA A 81 16.80 14.82 -1.70
C ALA A 81 15.88 15.99 -2.10
N GLN A 82 15.33 16.72 -1.12
CA GLN A 82 14.55 17.94 -1.40
C GLN A 82 15.40 19.08 -1.97
N ALA A 83 16.61 19.28 -1.47
CA ALA A 83 17.52 20.30 -1.97
C ALA A 83 17.96 20.01 -3.40
N GLU A 84 18.25 18.76 -3.72
CA GLU A 84 18.59 18.31 -5.07
C GLU A 84 17.42 18.47 -6.04
N ALA A 85 16.22 18.02 -5.64
CA ALA A 85 14.99 18.23 -6.39
C ALA A 85 14.77 19.73 -6.71
N ARG A 86 14.96 20.60 -5.70
CA ARG A 86 14.88 22.07 -5.87
C ARG A 86 15.98 22.61 -6.78
N ALA A 87 17.21 22.11 -6.67
CA ALA A 87 18.33 22.54 -7.50
C ALA A 87 18.15 22.13 -8.96
N LYS A 88 17.66 20.90 -9.21
CA LYS A 88 17.29 20.43 -10.55
C LYS A 88 16.14 21.28 -11.11
N ALA A 89 15.15 21.64 -10.29
CA ALA A 89 14.04 22.50 -10.69
C ALA A 89 14.45 23.96 -10.99
N GLY A 90 15.42 24.52 -10.25
CA GLY A 90 15.96 25.87 -10.48
C GLY A 90 16.90 25.96 -11.70
N LYS A 91 17.50 24.85 -12.11
CA LYS A 91 18.32 24.72 -13.33
C LYS A 91 17.50 24.40 -14.58
N ALA A 92 16.25 23.94 -14.41
CA ALA A 92 15.33 23.78 -15.53
C ALA A 92 15.07 25.18 -16.11
N PRO A 93 15.42 25.45 -17.38
CA PRO A 93 15.25 26.77 -17.93
C PRO A 93 13.75 27.09 -17.90
N MET A 94 13.39 28.19 -17.24
CA MET A 94 12.05 28.79 -17.23
C MET A 94 11.70 29.39 -18.62
N THR A 95 12.15 28.74 -19.71
CA THR A 95 12.02 29.21 -21.09
C THR A 95 11.02 28.41 -21.91
N THR A 96 10.31 27.42 -21.35
CA THR A 96 9.17 26.78 -22.02
C THR A 96 7.85 27.55 -21.84
N ARG A 97 7.90 28.88 -21.83
CA ARG A 97 6.96 29.63 -22.66
C ARG A 97 7.54 29.73 -24.08
N ARG A 98 7.77 28.57 -24.72
CA ARG A 98 8.05 28.53 -26.17
C ARG A 98 6.73 28.25 -26.86
N PRO A 99 6.26 29.10 -27.80
CA PRO A 99 5.02 28.89 -28.53
C PRO A 99 5.26 27.82 -29.60
N VAL A 100 5.46 26.58 -29.19
CA VAL A 100 5.24 25.43 -30.07
C VAL A 100 3.82 25.00 -29.76
N GLN A 101 2.91 25.23 -30.70
CA GLN A 101 1.56 24.68 -30.58
C GLN A 101 1.70 23.17 -30.34
N PRO A 102 1.10 22.60 -29.29
CA PRO A 102 1.22 21.18 -29.01
C PRO A 102 0.75 20.40 -30.23
N THR A 103 1.48 19.36 -30.62
CA THR A 103 1.07 18.49 -31.72
C THR A 103 -0.34 17.92 -31.47
N PRO A 104 -1.04 17.44 -32.52
CA PRO A 104 -2.34 16.79 -32.33
C PRO A 104 -2.29 15.62 -31.33
N TRP A 105 -1.17 14.91 -31.22
CA TRP A 105 -1.00 13.82 -30.26
C TRP A 105 -0.75 14.33 -28.83
N GLU A 106 -0.01 15.43 -28.64
CA GLU A 106 0.18 16.09 -27.33
C GLU A 106 -1.14 16.64 -26.79
N ARG A 107 -1.96 17.24 -27.67
CA ARG A 107 -3.32 17.70 -27.32
C ARG A 107 -4.25 16.55 -26.97
N LYS A 108 -4.20 15.44 -27.70
CA LYS A 108 -5.03 14.26 -27.43
C LYS A 108 -4.66 13.60 -26.10
N ARG A 109 -3.36 13.52 -25.77
CA ARG A 109 -2.87 13.10 -24.45
C ARG A 109 -3.37 14.04 -23.36
N THR A 110 -3.21 15.35 -23.57
CA THR A 110 -3.64 16.37 -22.62
C THR A 110 -5.14 16.35 -22.33
N ASN A 111 -5.96 16.28 -23.39
CA ASN A 111 -7.42 16.19 -23.28
C ASN A 111 -7.91 14.85 -22.73
N ALA A 112 -7.10 13.80 -22.80
CA ALA A 112 -7.39 12.51 -22.18
C ALA A 112 -6.84 12.40 -20.74
N GLY A 113 -6.35 13.51 -20.16
CA GLY A 113 -5.84 13.55 -18.78
C GLY A 113 -4.39 13.10 -18.62
N TRP A 114 -3.71 12.74 -19.71
CA TRP A 114 -2.29 12.36 -19.74
C TRP A 114 -1.43 13.61 -19.94
N THR A 115 -1.40 14.49 -18.96
CA THR A 115 -0.28 15.44 -18.87
C THR A 115 0.34 15.36 -17.52
N HIS A 116 1.66 15.23 -17.51
CA HIS A 116 2.43 16.11 -16.66
C HIS A 116 3.35 16.95 -17.54
N ARG A 117 3.51 18.20 -17.11
CA ARG A 117 4.39 19.27 -17.61
C ARG A 117 5.87 18.86 -17.79
N HIS A 118 6.19 17.60 -17.49
CA HIS A 118 7.52 17.00 -17.40
C HIS A 118 7.72 15.80 -18.35
N ALA A 119 6.72 15.45 -19.17
CA ALA A 119 6.77 14.37 -20.17
C ALA A 119 7.73 14.63 -21.37
N VAL A 120 8.75 15.47 -21.18
CA VAL A 120 9.80 15.76 -22.15
C VAL A 120 11.15 15.50 -21.49
N GLY A 121 11.69 14.30 -21.68
CA GLY A 121 13.00 13.89 -21.16
C GLY A 121 12.96 12.56 -20.40
N PRO A 122 13.86 12.35 -19.42
CA PRO A 122 14.05 11.09 -18.68
C PRO A 122 12.93 10.79 -17.66
N ASP A 123 11.69 11.19 -17.93
CA ASP A 123 10.55 10.80 -17.09
C ASP A 123 10.25 9.31 -17.27
N CYS A 124 10.36 8.58 -16.17
CA CYS A 124 10.31 7.12 -16.14
C CYS A 124 8.90 6.58 -15.88
N ASP A 125 7.98 7.39 -15.33
CA ASP A 125 6.57 7.01 -15.16
C ASP A 125 5.59 8.17 -15.39
N ASP A 126 5.15 8.29 -16.65
CA ASP A 126 4.13 9.25 -17.12
C ASP A 126 2.74 9.12 -16.42
N ARG A 127 2.51 8.08 -15.61
CA ARG A 127 1.26 7.88 -14.87
C ARG A 127 1.30 8.42 -13.44
N GLN A 128 2.48 8.74 -12.92
CA GLN A 128 2.67 9.11 -11.52
C GLN A 128 3.28 10.51 -11.41
N ARG A 129 2.48 11.49 -10.98
CA ARG A 129 2.95 12.87 -10.77
C ARG A 129 4.10 12.99 -9.76
N SER A 130 4.26 12.03 -8.85
CA SER A 130 5.34 11.99 -7.87
C SER A 130 6.65 11.40 -8.42
N VAL A 131 6.62 10.82 -9.62
CA VAL A 131 7.76 10.23 -10.29
C VAL A 131 8.14 11.13 -11.46
N HIS A 132 9.33 11.71 -11.42
CA HIS A 132 9.88 12.51 -12.50
C HIS A 132 11.32 12.95 -12.16
N PRO A 133 12.14 13.39 -13.14
CA PRO A 133 13.53 13.86 -12.97
C PRO A 133 13.82 14.91 -11.88
N LEU A 134 12.77 15.55 -11.37
CA LEU A 134 12.82 16.64 -10.40
C LEU A 134 12.15 16.28 -9.07
N ALA A 135 11.68 15.04 -8.91
CA ALA A 135 11.07 14.60 -7.67
C ALA A 135 12.17 14.39 -6.62
N PRO A 136 11.88 14.63 -5.33
CA PRO A 136 12.73 14.14 -4.28
C PRO A 136 12.56 12.63 -4.12
N GLU A 137 13.64 11.93 -3.78
CA GLU A 137 13.56 10.55 -3.34
C GLU A 137 12.77 10.38 -2.05
N VAL A 138 12.06 9.25 -1.99
CA VAL A 138 11.31 8.78 -0.83
C VAL A 138 11.59 7.28 -0.72
N CYS A 139 11.74 6.78 0.51
CA CYS A 139 11.93 5.36 0.75
C CYS A 139 10.61 4.58 0.58
N ASP A 140 10.16 4.39 -0.66
CA ASP A 140 8.93 3.68 -1.03
C ASP A 140 9.17 2.48 -1.97
N ASN A 141 10.43 2.18 -2.29
CA ASN A 141 10.89 1.19 -3.28
C ASN A 141 10.57 1.60 -4.73
N LEU A 142 10.45 2.89 -4.99
CA LEU A 142 10.30 3.45 -6.33
C LEU A 142 11.47 4.40 -6.60
N ASP A 143 11.96 4.40 -7.83
CA ASP A 143 12.83 5.47 -8.31
C ASP A 143 11.95 6.70 -8.56
N ASN A 144 11.91 7.62 -7.58
CA ASN A 144 11.03 8.78 -7.69
C ASN A 144 11.64 9.82 -8.64
N ASN A 145 12.95 9.98 -8.64
CA ASN A 145 13.64 11.01 -9.37
C ASN A 145 14.12 10.58 -10.77
N CYS A 146 13.82 9.36 -11.19
CA CYS A 146 14.15 8.78 -12.50
C CYS A 146 15.64 8.84 -12.86
N ASP A 147 16.55 8.62 -11.90
CA ASP A 147 17.99 8.55 -12.16
C ASP A 147 18.51 7.11 -12.33
N GLY A 148 17.65 6.11 -12.15
CA GLY A 148 17.95 4.69 -12.29
C GLY A 148 18.41 4.01 -11.00
N VAL A 149 18.44 4.73 -9.88
CA VAL A 149 18.68 4.18 -8.54
C VAL A 149 17.39 4.30 -7.72
N VAL A 150 17.14 3.34 -6.82
CA VAL A 150 15.91 3.29 -6.01
C VAL A 150 16.24 3.63 -4.57
N ASP A 151 15.49 4.58 -4.00
CA ASP A 151 15.57 5.03 -2.61
C ASP A 151 16.98 5.47 -2.17
N GLU A 152 17.80 6.04 -3.07
CA GLU A 152 19.20 6.32 -2.77
C GLU A 152 19.36 7.29 -1.59
N GLY A 153 20.18 6.88 -0.63
CA GLY A 153 20.36 7.59 0.63
C GLY A 153 19.15 7.58 1.58
N GLN A 154 17.97 7.09 1.18
CA GLN A 154 16.77 7.09 2.03
C GLN A 154 16.60 5.79 2.84
N ARG A 155 17.36 4.73 2.52
CA ARG A 155 17.28 3.41 3.18
C ARG A 155 17.90 3.42 4.59
N LEU A 156 17.35 2.59 5.46
CA LEU A 156 17.86 2.36 6.82
C LEU A 156 18.36 0.94 6.97
N THR A 157 19.45 0.78 7.72
CA THR A 157 19.89 -0.54 8.15
C THR A 157 19.03 -1.04 9.31
N PHE A 158 18.41 -2.19 9.11
CA PHE A 158 17.72 -3.01 10.10
C PHE A 158 18.45 -4.33 10.31
N PHE A 159 18.02 -5.08 11.31
CA PHE A 159 18.53 -6.39 11.70
C PHE A 159 17.37 -7.37 11.75
N LEU A 160 17.60 -8.62 11.34
CA LEU A 160 16.62 -9.68 11.52
C LEU A 160 16.49 -10.01 13.01
N ASP A 161 15.26 -10.09 13.48
CA ASP A 161 14.85 -10.50 14.83
C ASP A 161 13.99 -11.76 14.67
N ALA A 162 14.57 -12.91 15.01
CA ALA A 162 13.99 -14.22 14.76
C ALA A 162 13.21 -14.77 15.98
N ASP A 163 13.56 -14.37 17.20
CA ASP A 163 12.86 -14.79 18.42
C ASP A 163 11.81 -13.77 18.92
N GLY A 164 11.77 -12.58 18.34
CA GLY A 164 10.75 -11.56 18.54
C GLY A 164 10.97 -10.69 19.77
N ASP A 165 12.20 -10.56 20.26
CA ASP A 165 12.54 -9.82 21.48
C ASP A 165 12.88 -8.34 21.27
N THR A 166 12.79 -7.85 20.02
CA THR A 166 13.12 -6.50 19.54
C THR A 166 14.59 -6.18 19.33
N HIS A 167 15.47 -7.15 19.55
CA HIS A 167 16.90 -7.11 19.26
C HIS A 167 17.20 -8.04 18.10
N GLY A 168 18.02 -7.59 17.15
CA GLY A 168 18.36 -8.39 15.98
C GLY A 168 19.81 -8.81 15.96
N ASP A 169 20.10 -9.85 15.18
CA ASP A 169 21.46 -10.34 14.97
C ASP A 169 22.30 -9.27 14.23
N PRO A 170 23.38 -8.72 14.83
CA PRO A 170 24.25 -7.73 14.20
C PRO A 170 24.92 -8.20 12.90
N ARG A 171 24.93 -9.51 12.65
CA ARG A 171 25.46 -10.14 11.43
C ARG A 171 24.42 -10.23 10.31
N GLN A 172 23.13 -10.13 10.62
CA GLN A 172 22.03 -10.20 9.65
C GLN A 172 21.43 -8.82 9.39
N ARG A 173 22.26 -7.95 8.79
CA ARG A 173 21.86 -6.59 8.40
C ARG A 173 21.08 -6.58 7.10
N VAL A 174 20.02 -5.79 7.05
CA VAL A 174 19.19 -5.56 5.88
C VAL A 174 18.97 -4.06 5.72
N ASP A 175 19.39 -3.48 4.60
CA ASP A 175 19.00 -2.11 4.26
C ASP A 175 17.58 -2.13 3.69
N ALA A 176 16.66 -1.43 4.35
CA ALA A 176 15.22 -1.51 4.08
C ALA A 176 14.51 -0.15 4.23
N CYS A 177 13.38 -0.04 3.55
CA CYS A 177 12.40 1.04 3.73
C CYS A 177 11.31 0.64 4.73
N PRO A 178 10.51 1.60 5.25
CA PRO A 178 9.32 1.26 6.05
C PRO A 178 8.36 0.29 5.34
N ALA A 179 8.27 0.37 4.00
CA ALA A 179 7.49 -0.57 3.21
C ALA A 179 8.10 -2.00 3.19
N ASP A 180 9.43 -2.14 3.31
CA ASP A 180 10.09 -3.45 3.49
C ASP A 180 9.74 -4.06 4.84
N GLN A 181 9.66 -3.26 5.90
CA GLN A 181 9.31 -3.75 7.24
C GLN A 181 7.93 -4.40 7.25
N GLN A 182 6.95 -3.77 6.61
CA GLN A 182 5.60 -4.33 6.52
C GLN A 182 5.58 -5.65 5.74
N ARG A 183 6.36 -5.76 4.65
CA ARG A 183 6.49 -7.01 3.89
C ARG A 183 7.16 -8.10 4.71
N ALA A 184 8.27 -7.77 5.37
CA ALA A 184 8.99 -8.70 6.24
C ALA A 184 8.07 -9.25 7.33
N ALA A 185 7.29 -8.38 8.00
CA ALA A 185 6.34 -8.79 9.03
C ALA A 185 5.26 -9.75 8.49
N ASN A 186 4.78 -9.53 7.27
CA ASN A 186 3.80 -10.43 6.62
C ASN A 186 4.41 -11.81 6.29
N GLU A 187 5.72 -11.88 6.11
CA GLU A 187 6.47 -13.12 5.85
C GLU A 187 7.00 -13.76 7.14
N GLY A 188 6.62 -13.24 8.31
CA GLY A 188 7.07 -13.74 9.61
C GLY A 188 8.52 -13.41 9.93
N ARG A 189 9.10 -12.41 9.26
CA ARG A 189 10.43 -11.87 9.56
C ARG A 189 10.28 -10.52 10.26
N TRP A 190 10.89 -10.35 11.43
CA TRP A 190 10.88 -9.06 12.12
C TRP A 190 12.17 -8.32 11.80
N LEU A 191 12.03 -7.05 11.40
CA LEU A 191 13.17 -6.17 11.12
C LEU A 191 13.22 -5.09 12.19
N VAL A 192 14.30 -5.06 12.96
CA VAL A 192 14.46 -4.15 14.09
C VAL A 192 15.65 -3.22 13.87
N PRO A 193 15.60 -1.97 14.34
CA PRO A 193 16.69 -1.00 14.13
C PRO A 193 17.90 -1.23 15.04
N VAL A 194 17.78 -2.13 16.02
CA VAL A 194 18.78 -2.41 17.05
C VAL A 194 19.42 -3.77 16.76
N GLY A 195 20.74 -3.79 16.55
CA GLY A 195 21.51 -5.00 16.23
C GLY A 195 22.53 -5.31 17.29
N ASN A 196 22.11 -5.88 18.41
CA ASN A 196 22.95 -6.20 19.56
C ASN A 196 22.65 -7.58 20.14
N ASP A 197 21.88 -8.40 19.44
CA ASP A 197 21.59 -9.75 19.89
C ASP A 197 22.74 -10.69 19.54
N CYS A 198 23.25 -11.44 20.51
CA CYS A 198 24.29 -12.43 20.27
C CYS A 198 23.75 -13.85 20.06
N ASP A 199 22.47 -14.10 20.33
CA ASP A 199 21.79 -15.36 20.01
C ASP A 199 20.31 -15.12 19.69
N ASP A 200 20.07 -14.86 18.41
CA ASP A 200 18.77 -14.62 17.74
C ASP A 200 17.85 -15.86 17.71
N THR A 201 18.04 -16.77 18.66
CA THR A 201 17.18 -17.93 18.91
C THR A 201 16.71 -18.02 20.37
N ASP A 202 17.22 -17.16 21.25
CA ASP A 202 16.83 -17.07 22.67
C ASP A 202 16.51 -15.60 23.04
N PRO A 203 15.24 -15.26 23.33
CA PRO A 203 14.77 -13.89 23.51
C PRO A 203 15.31 -13.20 24.79
N ASN A 204 16.14 -13.89 25.56
CA ASN A 204 16.83 -13.33 26.73
C ASN A 204 18.33 -13.13 26.50
N ARG A 205 18.86 -13.62 25.37
CA ARG A 205 20.29 -13.72 25.09
C ARG A 205 20.83 -12.59 24.21
N TRP A 206 20.16 -11.45 24.23
CA TRP A 206 20.73 -10.15 23.85
C TRP A 206 21.40 -9.42 25.04
N GLN A 207 21.11 -9.85 26.28
CA GLN A 207 21.68 -9.30 27.51
C GLN A 207 22.93 -10.08 27.91
N GLY A 208 24.01 -9.37 28.26
CA GLY A 208 25.23 -10.01 28.73
C GLY A 208 25.97 -10.79 27.65
N CYS A 209 25.87 -10.34 26.39
CA CYS A 209 26.70 -10.82 25.31
C CYS A 209 28.19 -10.75 25.69
N PRO A 210 28.96 -11.79 25.36
CA PRO A 210 30.38 -11.88 25.73
C PRO A 210 31.26 -10.80 25.09
#